data_AF-A0A939Z966-F1
#
_entry.id   AF-A0A939Z966-F1
#
_cell.length_a   1.000
_cell.length_b   1.000
_cell.length_c   1.000
_cell.angle_alpha   90.00
_cell.angle_beta   90.00
_cell.angle_gamma   90.00
#
_symmetry.space_group_name_H-M   'P 1'
#
loop_
_entity.id
_entity.type
_entity.pdbx_description
1 polymer ?
#
loop_
_entity_poly.entity_id
_entity_poly.type
_entity_poly.pdbx_seq_one_letter_code
_entity_poly.pdbx_strand_id
1 'polypeptide(L)'
;MKRFFKRFIAVALCVTMLLCPLALNASATNKTSDEAINWVKSNLGESFGAGYCVDLICAYYSYLGETAPYIPAYMFSTISLPAGWTRTQGGHPQKGDILVFTNGTMGHVAIYESDYSTYHQNWSGQLFVTHYTGLYSWRDYWGCIHPNFADSSSGATVTSPVDTGSTQTTTSQTGESSSASSGTDVSSIISLAVNFAAICIKALSLFINIIASFR
;
A
#
# COMPACT_ATOMS: atom_id res chain seq x y z
N MET A 1 -10.89 -0.46 49.76
CA MET A 1 -9.71 0.05 49.01
C MET A 1 -9.30 -0.84 47.81
N LYS A 2 -9.04 -2.15 47.96
CA LYS A 2 -8.59 -3.02 46.85
C LYS A 2 -9.52 -3.09 45.62
N ARG A 3 -10.84 -2.92 45.81
CA ARG A 3 -11.85 -2.92 44.73
C ARG A 3 -11.94 -1.59 43.95
N PHE A 4 -11.56 -0.47 44.58
CA PHE A 4 -11.51 0.84 43.95
C PHE A 4 -10.23 1.00 43.11
N PHE A 5 -9.10 0.50 43.61
CA PHE A 5 -7.82 0.52 42.89
C PHE A 5 -7.85 -0.32 41.61
N LYS A 6 -8.51 -1.50 41.62
CA LYS A 6 -8.72 -2.32 40.41
C LYS A 6 -9.59 -1.62 39.35
N ARG A 7 -10.63 -0.89 39.76
CA ARG A 7 -11.50 -0.13 38.84
C ARG A 7 -10.78 1.09 38.26
N PHE A 8 -9.95 1.75 39.06
CA PHE A 8 -9.12 2.87 38.61
C PHE A 8 -8.06 2.43 37.58
N ILE A 9 -7.37 1.31 37.82
CA ILE A 9 -6.42 0.74 36.86
C ILE A 9 -7.13 0.33 35.56
N ALA A 10 -8.29 -0.30 35.65
CA ALA A 10 -9.06 -0.71 34.47
C ALA A 10 -9.51 0.49 33.60
N VAL A 11 -9.95 1.58 34.24
CA VAL A 11 -10.35 2.81 33.53
C VAL A 11 -9.12 3.51 32.93
N ALA A 12 -8.00 3.60 33.66
CA ALA A 12 -6.77 4.18 33.13
C ALA A 12 -6.24 3.43 31.89
N LEU A 13 -6.31 2.10 31.89
CA LEU A 13 -5.89 1.26 30.76
C LEU A 13 -6.81 1.40 29.54
N CYS A 14 -8.13 1.53 29.77
CA CYS A 14 -9.11 1.83 28.72
C CYS A 14 -8.89 3.23 28.11
N VAL A 15 -8.62 4.23 28.95
CA VAL A 15 -8.39 5.61 28.50
C VAL A 15 -7.08 5.71 27.70
N THR A 16 -6.02 4.98 28.07
CA THR A 16 -4.78 4.95 27.28
C THR A 16 -4.93 4.27 25.92
N MET A 17 -5.84 3.28 25.77
CA MET A 17 -6.15 2.68 24.47
C MET A 17 -6.99 3.59 23.58
N LEU A 18 -7.85 4.45 24.16
CA LEU A 18 -8.67 5.41 23.40
C LEU A 18 -7.89 6.65 22.92
N LEU A 19 -6.76 6.98 23.56
CA LEU A 19 -5.97 8.20 23.28
C LEU A 19 -4.75 7.99 22.38
N CYS A 20 -4.51 6.76 21.91
CA CYS A 20 -3.46 6.48 20.94
C CYS A 20 -4.09 6.25 19.57
N PRO A 21 -4.29 7.28 18.73
CA PRO A 21 -4.35 7.03 17.31
C PRO A 21 -2.97 6.51 16.93
N LEU A 22 -2.85 5.19 16.70
CA LEU A 22 -1.74 4.66 15.94
C LEU A 22 -1.83 5.32 14.57
N ALA A 23 -1.11 6.41 14.36
CA ALA A 23 -0.83 6.92 13.04
C ALA A 23 0.11 5.90 12.38
N LEU A 24 -0.47 4.84 11.81
CA LEU A 24 0.21 4.02 10.83
C LEU A 24 0.44 4.94 9.63
N ASN A 25 1.64 5.51 9.53
CA ASN A 25 2.07 6.17 8.31
C ASN A 25 2.24 5.07 7.26
N ALA A 26 1.18 4.82 6.49
CA ALA A 26 1.25 3.98 5.30
C ALA A 26 2.19 4.65 4.30
N SER A 27 3.34 4.02 4.03
CA SER A 27 4.21 4.44 2.93
C SER A 27 3.74 3.75 1.66
N ALA A 28 3.67 4.48 0.56
CA ALA A 28 3.55 3.85 -0.75
C ALA A 28 4.80 3.01 -1.03
N THR A 29 4.66 1.92 -1.79
CA THR A 29 5.78 1.28 -2.45
C THR A 29 6.40 2.27 -3.43
N ASN A 30 7.71 2.15 -3.69
CA ASN A 30 8.40 2.97 -4.69
C ASN A 30 8.12 2.54 -6.15
N LYS A 31 7.12 1.68 -6.35
CA LYS A 31 6.69 1.15 -7.65
C LYS A 31 5.31 1.67 -8.01
N THR A 32 5.12 1.98 -9.28
CA THR A 32 3.81 2.20 -9.89
C THR A 32 3.16 0.87 -10.27
N SER A 33 1.84 0.86 -10.49
CA SER A 33 1.15 -0.34 -11.00
C SER A 33 1.62 -0.72 -12.41
N ASP A 34 1.99 0.26 -13.25
CA ASP A 34 2.53 0.01 -14.59
C ASP A 34 3.90 -0.67 -14.53
N GLU A 35 4.80 -0.22 -13.67
CA GLU A 35 6.09 -0.89 -13.44
C GLU A 35 5.88 -2.32 -12.95
N ALA A 36 4.92 -2.51 -12.05
CA ALA A 36 4.61 -3.83 -11.51
C ALA A 36 4.08 -4.79 -12.58
N ILE A 37 3.18 -4.33 -13.47
CA ILE A 37 2.72 -5.14 -14.61
C ILE A 37 3.85 -5.40 -15.61
N ASN A 38 4.68 -4.40 -15.90
CA ASN A 38 5.82 -4.58 -16.79
C ASN A 38 6.82 -5.61 -16.24
N TRP A 39 7.04 -5.62 -14.93
CA TRP A 39 7.86 -6.63 -14.27
C TRP A 39 7.26 -8.03 -14.46
N VAL A 40 5.95 -8.22 -14.21
CA VAL A 40 5.33 -9.55 -14.40
C VAL A 40 5.43 -10.00 -15.86
N LYS A 41 5.19 -9.10 -16.81
CA LYS A 41 5.35 -9.38 -18.25
C LYS A 41 6.77 -9.81 -18.61
N SER A 42 7.79 -9.16 -18.04
CA SER A 42 9.20 -9.53 -18.30
C SER A 42 9.59 -10.91 -17.76
N ASN A 43 8.76 -11.51 -16.90
CA ASN A 43 8.98 -12.83 -16.34
C ASN A 43 8.10 -13.91 -16.99
N LEU A 44 7.39 -13.62 -18.09
CA LEU A 44 6.62 -14.64 -18.80
C LEU A 44 7.52 -15.79 -19.25
N GLY A 45 7.15 -17.03 -18.89
CA GLY A 45 7.93 -18.23 -19.15
C GLY A 45 8.95 -18.59 -18.06
N GLU A 46 9.23 -17.68 -17.13
CA GLU A 46 10.11 -17.95 -15.99
C GLU A 46 9.39 -18.68 -14.86
N SER A 47 10.13 -19.44 -14.05
CA SER A 47 9.59 -20.12 -12.87
C SER A 47 10.13 -19.50 -11.59
N PHE A 48 9.23 -19.11 -10.68
CA PHE A 48 9.60 -18.70 -9.34
C PHE A 48 9.44 -19.86 -8.36
N GLY A 49 10.41 -20.01 -7.46
CA GLY A 49 10.36 -21.01 -6.39
C GLY A 49 10.18 -22.43 -6.94
N ALA A 50 9.18 -23.15 -6.42
CA ALA A 50 8.84 -24.49 -6.89
C ALA A 50 7.77 -24.47 -8.02
N GLY A 51 7.45 -23.28 -8.55
CA GLY A 51 6.50 -23.13 -9.63
C GLY A 51 5.03 -23.05 -9.17
N TYR A 52 4.74 -22.76 -7.90
CA TYR A 52 3.38 -22.56 -7.40
C TYR A 52 2.89 -21.12 -7.58
N CYS A 53 1.56 -20.92 -7.56
CA CYS A 53 0.98 -19.57 -7.68
C CYS A 53 1.46 -18.63 -6.57
N VAL A 54 1.65 -19.14 -5.35
CA VAL A 54 2.17 -18.38 -4.21
C VAL A 54 3.63 -17.98 -4.41
N ASP A 55 4.44 -18.78 -5.10
CA ASP A 55 5.85 -18.41 -5.37
C ASP A 55 5.93 -17.14 -6.22
N LEU A 56 5.05 -16.99 -7.22
CA LEU A 56 4.92 -15.76 -8.01
C LEU A 56 4.52 -14.57 -7.12
N ILE A 57 3.55 -14.75 -6.21
CA ILE A 57 3.15 -13.67 -5.28
C ILE A 57 4.27 -13.33 -4.30
N CYS A 58 5.05 -14.31 -3.82
CA CYS A 58 6.19 -14.03 -2.96
C CYS A 58 7.28 -13.22 -3.69
N ALA A 59 7.55 -13.55 -4.95
CA ALA A 59 8.44 -12.76 -5.79
C ALA A 59 7.87 -11.35 -6.05
N TYR A 60 6.56 -11.23 -6.26
CA TYR A 60 5.88 -9.94 -6.47
C TYR A 60 5.95 -9.02 -5.24
N TYR A 61 5.68 -9.54 -4.05
CA TYR A 61 5.90 -8.82 -2.79
C TYR A 61 7.34 -8.32 -2.68
N SER A 62 8.32 -9.19 -2.96
CA SER A 62 9.75 -8.85 -2.91
C SER A 62 10.10 -7.74 -3.91
N TYR A 63 9.53 -7.79 -5.11
CA TYR A 63 9.69 -6.74 -6.13
C TYR A 63 9.12 -5.38 -5.67
N LEU A 64 7.99 -5.40 -4.95
CA LEU A 64 7.36 -4.20 -4.37
C LEU A 64 8.04 -3.71 -3.09
N GLY A 65 9.11 -4.39 -2.64
CA GLY A 65 9.88 -4.02 -1.44
C GLY A 65 9.32 -4.57 -0.13
N GLU A 66 8.39 -5.52 -0.19
CA GLU A 66 7.71 -6.10 0.98
C GLU A 66 8.17 -7.53 1.27
N THR A 67 7.98 -7.97 2.52
CA THR A 67 8.21 -9.37 2.89
C THR A 67 6.94 -10.19 2.67
N ALA A 68 7.04 -11.23 1.83
CA ALA A 68 5.92 -12.11 1.56
C ALA A 68 5.77 -13.20 2.64
N PRO A 69 4.54 -13.51 3.08
CA PRO A 69 4.29 -14.75 3.80
C PRO A 69 4.20 -15.93 2.81
N TYR A 70 4.96 -16.99 3.05
CA TYR A 70 4.83 -18.24 2.30
C TYR A 70 3.73 -19.12 2.92
N ILE A 71 2.52 -19.01 2.37
CA ILE A 71 1.28 -19.58 2.92
C ILE A 71 0.39 -20.12 1.79
N PRO A 72 -0.60 -20.98 2.08
CA PRO A 72 -1.60 -21.37 1.08
C PRO A 72 -2.32 -20.16 0.48
N ALA A 73 -2.63 -20.21 -0.81
CA ALA A 73 -3.17 -19.09 -1.58
C ALA A 73 -4.49 -18.54 -1.01
N TYR A 74 -5.39 -19.41 -0.53
CA TYR A 74 -6.66 -18.95 0.07
C TYR A 74 -6.45 -18.06 1.32
N MET A 75 -5.34 -18.23 2.05
CA MET A 75 -5.08 -17.46 3.28
C MET A 75 -4.78 -15.99 3.01
N PHE A 76 -4.45 -15.62 1.76
CA PHE A 76 -4.36 -14.22 1.35
C PHE A 76 -5.69 -13.46 1.55
N SER A 77 -6.82 -14.14 1.73
CA SER A 77 -8.09 -13.51 2.14
C SER A 77 -8.12 -13.02 3.59
N THR A 78 -7.28 -13.55 4.48
CA THR A 78 -7.38 -13.33 5.93
C THR A 78 -6.12 -12.83 6.62
N ILE A 79 -4.93 -13.02 6.06
CA ILE A 79 -3.68 -12.60 6.72
C ILE A 79 -3.60 -11.08 6.95
N SER A 80 -2.71 -10.64 7.84
CA SER A 80 -2.30 -9.24 7.90
C SER A 80 -1.59 -8.83 6.61
N LEU A 81 -1.83 -7.62 6.14
CA LEU A 81 -1.16 -7.05 4.97
C LEU A 81 -0.04 -6.08 5.37
N PRO A 82 0.93 -5.82 4.48
CA PRO A 82 1.85 -4.71 4.63
C PRO A 82 1.12 -3.38 4.85
N ALA A 83 1.80 -2.43 5.48
CA ALA A 83 1.20 -1.12 5.78
C ALA A 83 0.74 -0.41 4.50
N GLY A 84 -0.47 0.14 4.52
CA GLY A 84 -1.06 0.84 3.37
C GLY A 84 -1.71 -0.06 2.32
N TRP A 85 -1.39 -1.36 2.29
CA TRP A 85 -2.09 -2.29 1.42
C TRP A 85 -3.50 -2.52 1.95
N THR A 86 -4.45 -2.69 1.03
CA THR A 86 -5.86 -2.93 1.40
C THR A 86 -6.38 -4.22 0.78
N ARG A 87 -7.48 -4.74 1.32
CA ARG A 87 -8.13 -5.96 0.84
C ARG A 87 -9.62 -5.72 0.69
N THR A 88 -10.18 -6.14 -0.44
CA THR A 88 -11.61 -5.96 -0.74
C THR A 88 -12.22 -7.28 -1.18
N GLN A 89 -13.13 -7.84 -0.37
CA GLN A 89 -13.91 -9.01 -0.75
C GLN A 89 -14.96 -8.61 -1.80
N GLY A 90 -15.00 -9.32 -2.93
CA GLY A 90 -15.91 -9.04 -4.05
C GLY A 90 -15.69 -7.68 -4.74
N GLY A 91 -14.61 -6.97 -4.41
CA GLY A 91 -14.29 -5.67 -5.02
C GLY A 91 -13.86 -5.81 -6.48
N HIS A 92 -14.02 -4.75 -7.25
CA HIS A 92 -13.45 -4.70 -8.60
C HIS A 92 -11.94 -4.45 -8.50
N PRO A 93 -11.10 -5.33 -9.07
CA PRO A 93 -9.66 -5.17 -9.01
C PRO A 93 -9.14 -3.99 -9.86
N GLN A 94 -8.03 -3.44 -9.44
CA GLN A 94 -7.26 -2.40 -10.10
C GLN A 94 -5.95 -2.99 -10.63
N LYS A 95 -5.38 -2.36 -11.67
CA LYS A 95 -4.11 -2.82 -12.26
C LYS A 95 -3.03 -2.98 -11.18
N GLY A 96 -2.36 -4.13 -11.19
CA GLY A 96 -1.33 -4.51 -10.21
C GLY A 96 -1.88 -5.22 -8.98
N ASP A 97 -3.19 -5.33 -8.83
CA ASP A 97 -3.78 -6.06 -7.70
C ASP A 97 -3.42 -7.54 -7.70
N ILE A 98 -3.40 -8.11 -6.51
CA ILE A 98 -3.36 -9.55 -6.31
C ILE A 98 -4.79 -10.05 -6.21
N LEU A 99 -5.19 -10.90 -7.15
CA LEU A 99 -6.47 -11.60 -7.11
C LEU A 99 -6.36 -12.81 -6.17
N VAL A 100 -7.38 -13.01 -5.36
CA VAL A 100 -7.49 -14.15 -4.45
C VAL A 100 -8.70 -15.00 -4.84
N PHE A 101 -8.45 -16.29 -5.03
CA PHE A 101 -9.45 -17.32 -5.27
C PHE A 101 -9.38 -18.31 -4.12
N THR A 102 -10.51 -18.55 -3.46
CA THR A 102 -10.54 -19.37 -2.23
C THR A 102 -11.07 -20.78 -2.46
N ASN A 103 -11.42 -21.13 -3.70
CA ASN A 103 -11.89 -22.48 -4.03
C ASN A 103 -10.77 -23.52 -4.03
N GLY A 104 -11.15 -24.77 -3.77
CA GLY A 104 -10.21 -25.88 -3.64
C GLY A 104 -9.41 -25.83 -2.34
N THR A 105 -8.62 -26.87 -2.08
CA THR A 105 -7.92 -27.03 -0.80
C THR A 105 -6.83 -25.99 -0.56
N MET A 106 -6.19 -25.48 -1.62
CA MET A 106 -5.08 -24.54 -1.53
C MET A 106 -5.43 -23.12 -1.98
N GLY A 107 -6.59 -22.91 -2.62
CA GLY A 107 -6.91 -21.65 -3.30
C GLY A 107 -6.04 -21.42 -4.54
N HIS A 108 -6.16 -20.23 -5.12
CA HIS A 108 -5.29 -19.72 -6.17
C HIS A 108 -5.07 -18.22 -6.01
N VAL A 109 -3.96 -17.71 -6.51
CA VAL A 109 -3.65 -16.28 -6.56
C VAL A 109 -3.10 -15.90 -7.91
N ALA A 110 -3.32 -14.65 -8.31
CA ALA A 110 -2.92 -14.12 -9.61
C ALA A 110 -2.64 -12.63 -9.53
N ILE A 111 -2.01 -12.06 -10.55
CA ILE A 111 -1.80 -10.60 -10.67
C ILE A 111 -2.72 -10.07 -11.77
N TYR A 112 -3.48 -9.02 -11.47
CA TYR A 112 -4.47 -8.42 -12.36
C TYR A 112 -3.87 -7.26 -13.14
N GLU A 113 -4.01 -7.27 -14.47
CA GLU A 113 -3.73 -6.10 -15.31
C GLU A 113 -5.01 -5.41 -15.78
N SER A 114 -5.98 -6.19 -16.23
CA SER A 114 -7.29 -5.72 -16.71
C SER A 114 -8.30 -6.86 -16.68
N ASP A 115 -9.58 -6.56 -16.96
CA ASP A 115 -10.68 -7.52 -16.88
C ASP A 115 -10.41 -8.84 -17.60
N TYR A 116 -9.64 -8.78 -18.70
CA TYR A 116 -9.31 -9.92 -19.56
C TYR A 116 -7.83 -10.27 -19.56
N SER A 117 -7.02 -9.71 -18.66
CA SER A 117 -5.57 -9.89 -18.63
C SER A 117 -5.10 -10.17 -17.21
N THR A 118 -4.70 -11.41 -16.95
CA THR A 118 -4.18 -11.84 -15.66
C THR A 118 -2.92 -12.70 -15.81
N TYR A 119 -2.08 -12.68 -14.79
CA TYR A 119 -0.83 -13.42 -14.76
C TYR A 119 -0.82 -14.42 -13.63
N HIS A 120 -0.36 -15.63 -13.93
CA HIS A 120 -0.45 -16.76 -13.03
C HIS A 120 0.81 -17.61 -13.08
N GLN A 121 1.06 -18.35 -12.01
CA GLN A 121 1.95 -19.51 -12.03
C GLN A 121 1.19 -20.71 -11.48
N ASN A 122 1.51 -21.92 -11.94
CA ASN A 122 0.72 -23.14 -11.72
C ASN A 122 -0.71 -23.04 -12.26
N TRP A 123 -0.91 -22.27 -13.33
CA TRP A 123 -2.20 -22.21 -14.00
C TRP A 123 -2.32 -23.39 -14.97
N SER A 124 -3.36 -24.20 -14.82
CA SER A 124 -3.53 -25.44 -15.62
C SER A 124 -2.30 -26.37 -15.57
N GLY A 125 -1.57 -26.39 -14.44
CA GLY A 125 -0.37 -27.21 -14.23
C GLY A 125 0.92 -26.64 -14.84
N GLN A 126 0.89 -25.42 -15.39
CA GLN A 126 2.09 -24.76 -15.90
C GLN A 126 2.89 -24.14 -14.76
N LEU A 127 4.00 -24.77 -14.38
CA LEU A 127 4.86 -24.38 -13.25
C LEU A 127 5.75 -23.15 -13.53
N PHE A 128 5.31 -22.25 -14.41
CA PHE A 128 5.98 -21.01 -14.80
C PHE A 128 4.95 -19.90 -14.97
N VAL A 129 5.41 -18.65 -15.06
CA VAL A 129 4.55 -17.49 -15.24
C VAL A 129 3.90 -17.53 -16.61
N THR A 130 2.58 -17.42 -16.62
CA THR A 130 1.70 -17.52 -17.77
C THR A 130 0.78 -16.31 -17.81
N HIS A 131 0.48 -15.87 -19.01
CA HIS A 131 -0.55 -14.88 -19.26
C HIS A 131 -1.85 -15.60 -19.62
N TYR A 132 -2.95 -15.19 -19.00
CA TYR A 132 -4.28 -15.69 -19.32
C TYR A 132 -5.12 -14.57 -19.90
N THR A 133 -5.74 -14.85 -21.05
CA THR A 133 -6.69 -13.96 -21.72
C THR A 133 -8.11 -14.48 -21.50
N GLY A 134 -8.86 -13.82 -20.62
CA GLY A 134 -10.22 -14.18 -20.24
C GLY A 134 -10.67 -13.44 -19.00
N LEU A 135 -11.99 -13.31 -18.79
CA LEU A 135 -12.55 -12.61 -17.63
C LEU A 135 -11.93 -13.11 -16.33
N TYR A 136 -11.36 -12.27 -15.47
CA TYR A 136 -10.72 -12.70 -14.22
C TYR A 136 -11.67 -13.42 -13.24
N SER A 137 -12.96 -13.09 -13.29
CA SER A 137 -14.00 -13.55 -12.35
C SER A 137 -14.67 -14.86 -12.74
N TRP A 138 -14.21 -15.51 -13.81
CA TRP A 138 -14.82 -16.69 -14.40
C TRP A 138 -14.91 -17.93 -13.47
N ARG A 139 -14.27 -17.91 -12.30
CA ARG A 139 -14.45 -18.92 -11.26
C ARG A 139 -14.07 -18.41 -9.87
N ASP A 140 -14.98 -18.54 -8.90
CA ASP A 140 -14.77 -18.44 -7.44
C ASP A 140 -13.82 -17.33 -6.97
N TYR A 141 -13.87 -16.18 -7.64
CA TYR A 141 -13.18 -14.97 -7.24
C TYR A 141 -13.66 -14.52 -5.87
N TRP A 142 -12.76 -14.48 -4.90
CA TRP A 142 -13.09 -14.03 -3.55
C TRP A 142 -12.97 -12.51 -3.44
N GLY A 143 -11.94 -11.92 -4.04
CA GLY A 143 -11.62 -10.51 -3.88
C GLY A 143 -10.19 -10.18 -4.31
N CYS A 144 -9.78 -8.94 -4.05
CA CYS A 144 -8.47 -8.42 -4.41
C CYS A 144 -7.72 -7.86 -3.19
N ILE A 145 -6.40 -7.86 -3.29
CA ILE A 145 -5.51 -7.08 -2.44
C ILE A 145 -4.93 -5.97 -3.32
N HIS A 146 -5.00 -4.74 -2.83
CA HIS A 146 -4.46 -3.55 -3.47
C HIS A 146 -3.11 -3.20 -2.81
N PRO A 147 -1.97 -3.43 -3.49
CA PRO A 147 -0.70 -2.87 -3.06
C PRO A 147 -0.77 -1.34 -3.03
N ASN A 148 -0.06 -0.73 -2.08
CA ASN A 148 -0.03 0.72 -1.94
C ASN A 148 0.92 1.36 -2.97
N PHE A 149 0.56 1.36 -4.25
CA PHE A 149 1.42 1.85 -5.33
C PHE A 149 1.77 3.33 -5.19
N ALA A 150 2.96 3.72 -5.67
CA ALA A 150 3.27 5.13 -5.89
C ALA A 150 2.38 5.68 -7.00
N ASP A 151 1.88 6.89 -6.82
CA ASP A 151 1.22 7.63 -7.89
C ASP A 151 2.21 7.82 -9.05
N SER A 152 1.76 7.55 -10.28
CA SER A 152 2.58 7.64 -11.50
C SER A 152 3.13 9.04 -11.82
N SER A 153 2.94 10.03 -10.95
CA SER A 153 3.43 11.40 -11.09
C SER A 153 4.79 11.67 -10.42
N SER A 154 5.47 10.66 -9.88
CA SER A 154 6.76 10.83 -9.20
C SER A 154 7.88 10.07 -9.90
N GLY A 155 8.53 10.70 -10.90
CA GLY A 155 9.68 10.08 -11.57
C GLY A 155 10.49 11.01 -12.47
N ALA A 156 11.67 11.39 -11.95
CA ALA A 156 12.87 11.87 -12.64
C ALA A 156 12.92 13.31 -13.18
N THR A 157 13.43 14.25 -12.37
CA THR A 157 14.31 15.29 -12.93
C THR A 157 15.76 14.85 -12.69
N VAL A 158 16.37 14.35 -13.76
CA VAL A 158 17.82 14.19 -13.88
C VAL A 158 18.44 15.58 -13.72
N THR A 159 19.17 15.79 -12.63
CA THR A 159 19.95 17.00 -12.41
C THR A 159 21.25 16.90 -13.20
N SER A 160 21.46 17.79 -14.16
CA SER A 160 22.81 18.22 -14.58
C SER A 160 22.77 19.70 -14.95
N PRO A 161 23.87 20.45 -14.72
CA PRO A 161 23.81 21.87 -14.47
C PRO A 161 23.69 22.66 -15.78
N VAL A 162 22.81 23.66 -15.78
CA VAL A 162 22.68 24.65 -16.85
C VAL A 162 23.88 25.60 -16.79
N ASP A 163 24.64 25.69 -17.87
CA ASP A 163 25.48 26.86 -18.18
C ASP A 163 24.85 27.68 -19.31
N THR A 164 25.11 28.97 -19.27
CA THR A 164 24.29 30.07 -19.77
C THR A 164 24.57 30.40 -21.25
N GLY A 165 23.53 30.62 -22.08
CA GLY A 165 23.67 31.49 -23.25
C GLY A 165 22.87 31.19 -24.52
N SER A 166 21.78 31.94 -24.72
CA SER A 166 21.28 32.56 -25.97
C SER A 166 20.87 31.74 -27.20
N THR A 167 19.61 31.90 -27.62
CA THR A 167 19.12 32.41 -28.95
C THR A 167 17.95 31.62 -29.56
N GLN A 168 16.74 32.19 -29.38
CA GLN A 168 15.70 32.49 -30.38
C GLN A 168 15.03 31.43 -31.30
N THR A 169 13.68 31.44 -31.24
CA THR A 169 12.66 31.24 -32.31
C THR A 169 12.42 29.79 -32.78
N THR A 170 11.20 29.22 -32.81
CA THR A 170 9.97 29.73 -33.44
C THR A 170 8.73 28.91 -33.02
N THR A 171 7.75 29.61 -32.45
CA THR A 171 6.28 29.57 -32.71
C THR A 171 5.52 28.24 -32.72
N SER A 172 4.58 28.08 -31.77
CA SER A 172 3.14 28.31 -32.03
C SER A 172 2.31 28.35 -30.73
N GLN A 173 1.66 29.49 -30.54
CA GLN A 173 0.54 29.75 -29.61
C GLN A 173 -0.64 28.84 -29.97
N THR A 174 -1.57 28.47 -29.08
CA THR A 174 -2.62 29.34 -28.50
C THR A 174 -3.38 28.46 -27.49
N GLY A 175 -3.44 28.75 -26.19
CA GLY A 175 -4.50 29.51 -25.50
C GLY A 175 -5.79 28.67 -25.37
N GLU A 176 -6.52 28.49 -24.26
CA GLU A 176 -6.67 28.99 -22.88
C GLU A 176 -7.46 27.86 -22.16
N SER A 177 -7.43 27.60 -20.86
CA SER A 177 -7.85 28.49 -19.77
C SER A 177 -7.56 27.83 -18.41
N SER A 178 -7.31 28.71 -17.46
CA SER A 178 -7.06 28.59 -16.02
C SER A 178 -7.75 27.50 -15.21
N SER A 179 -7.05 26.95 -14.22
CA SER A 179 -7.58 26.86 -12.85
C SER A 179 -6.49 26.65 -11.79
N ALA A 180 -6.37 27.66 -10.93
CA ALA A 180 -6.11 27.60 -9.50
C ALA A 180 -4.95 26.72 -8.98
N SER A 181 -3.87 27.42 -8.64
CA SER A 181 -2.92 27.08 -7.58
C SER A 181 -3.64 26.61 -6.30
N SER A 182 -3.37 25.39 -5.88
CA SER A 182 -3.44 25.00 -4.46
C SER A 182 -2.07 24.50 -4.04
N GLY A 183 -1.14 25.44 -3.84
CA GLY A 183 0.12 25.15 -3.15
C GLY A 183 -0.19 24.66 -1.74
N THR A 184 0.11 23.40 -1.44
CA THR A 184 0.17 22.92 -0.08
C THR A 184 1.45 23.48 0.53
N ASP A 185 1.28 24.60 1.24
CA ASP A 185 2.32 25.36 1.90
C ASP A 185 3.01 24.48 2.95
N VAL A 186 4.25 24.05 2.68
CA VAL A 186 5.09 23.20 3.56
C VAL A 186 5.20 23.76 4.99
N SER A 187 4.98 25.06 5.14
CA SER A 187 4.86 25.79 6.41
C SER A 187 3.73 25.26 7.31
N SER A 188 2.61 24.83 6.72
CA SER A 188 1.42 24.35 7.45
C SER A 188 1.61 22.96 8.07
N ILE A 189 2.40 22.10 7.41
CA ILE A 189 2.72 20.74 7.87
C ILE A 189 3.69 20.79 9.06
N ILE A 190 4.69 21.68 9.00
CA ILE A 190 5.62 21.94 10.09
C ILE A 190 4.89 22.59 11.28
N SER A 191 3.98 23.55 11.02
CA SER A 191 3.17 24.17 12.06
C SER A 191 2.27 23.15 12.78
N LEU A 192 1.64 22.23 12.04
CA LEU A 192 0.81 21.17 12.61
C LEU A 192 1.63 20.21 13.49
N ALA A 193 2.83 19.82 13.06
CA ALA A 193 3.72 18.96 13.83
C ALA A 193 4.21 19.63 15.14
N VAL A 194 4.56 20.91 15.09
CA VAL A 194 4.97 21.68 16.27
C VAL A 194 3.80 21.86 17.25
N ASN A 195 2.60 22.13 16.75
CA ASN A 195 1.40 22.25 17.58
C ASN A 195 1.03 20.94 18.26
N PHE A 196 1.20 19.80 17.57
CA PHE A 196 0.95 18.49 18.15
C PHE A 196 1.93 18.15 19.28
N ALA A 197 3.22 18.45 19.08
CA ALA A 197 4.24 18.29 20.13
C ALA A 197 3.94 19.14 21.38
N ALA A 198 3.48 20.38 21.19
CA ALA A 198 3.11 21.26 22.30
C ALA A 198 1.90 20.76 23.11
N ILE A 199 0.92 20.14 22.43
CA ILE A 199 -0.25 19.52 23.08
C ILE A 199 0.19 18.31 23.90
N CYS A 200 1.05 17.46 23.35
CA CYS A 200 1.58 16.28 24.06
C CYS A 200 2.36 16.66 25.33
N ILE A 201 3.19 17.70 25.28
CA ILE A 201 3.96 18.17 26.45
C ILE A 201 3.03 18.72 27.54
N LYS A 202 1.97 19.46 27.17
CA LYS A 202 0.97 19.97 28.13
C LYS A 202 0.13 18.85 28.74
N ALA A 203 -0.22 17.83 27.97
CA ALA A 203 -0.93 16.66 28.47
C ALA A 203 -0.07 15.88 29.48
N LEU A 204 1.23 15.72 29.20
CA LEU A 204 2.19 15.07 30.09
C LEU A 204 2.38 15.85 31.40
N SER A 205 2.51 17.17 31.34
CA SER A 205 2.66 18.00 32.55
C SER A 205 1.41 17.99 33.43
N LEU A 206 0.22 18.01 32.82
CA LEU A 206 -1.05 17.87 33.54
C LEU A 206 -1.17 16.50 34.21
N PHE A 207 -0.76 15.43 33.52
CA PHE A 207 -0.77 14.07 34.06
C PHE A 207 0.17 13.92 35.26
N ILE A 208 1.38 14.48 35.19
CA ILE A 208 2.35 14.50 36.30
C ILE A 208 1.77 15.26 37.51
N ASN A 209 1.13 16.40 37.29
CA ASN A 209 0.52 17.21 38.35
C ASN A 209 -0.66 16.49 39.03
N ILE A 210 -1.48 15.77 38.26
CA ILE A 210 -2.57 14.96 38.80
C ILE A 210 -2.01 13.85 39.70
N ILE A 211 -0.97 13.13 39.25
CA ILE A 211 -0.31 12.10 40.05
C ILE A 211 0.29 12.68 41.35
N ALA A 212 0.90 13.87 41.27
CA ALA A 212 1.47 14.55 42.44
C ALA A 212 0.41 14.97 43.47
N SER A 213 -0.83 15.27 43.06
CA SER A 213 -1.92 15.65 43.96
C SER A 213 -2.53 14.50 44.78
N PHE A 214 -2.17 13.24 44.46
CA PHE A 214 -2.59 12.05 45.19
C PHE A 214 -1.52 11.53 46.17
N ARG A 215 -0.44 12.29 46.41
CA ARG A 215 0.53 12.04 47.49
C ARG A 215 0.20 12.85 48.73
#